data_AF-A0A831RJQ0-F1
#
_entry.id   AF-A0A831RJQ0-F1
#
_cell.length_a   1.000
_cell.length_b   1.000
_cell.length_c   1.000
_cell.angle_alpha   90.00
_cell.angle_beta   90.00
_cell.angle_gamma   90.00
#
_symmetry.space_group_name_H-M   'P 1'
#
loop_
_entity.id
_entity.type
_entity.pdbx_description
1 polymer ?
#
loop_
_entity_poly.entity_id
_entity_poly.type
_entity_poly.pdbx_seq_one_letter_code
_entity_poly.pdbx_strand_id
1 'polypeptide(L)'
;MPIRTSPPLWVWGWLLLAVGMLTVRTAIPIDETRYLSVAWEMWWRHSQWVPYLNGHTYDGKPPLLFWLMELGWLVFGVQAWWARLVSPLAGLAALWITARIAR
;
A
#
# COMPACT_ATOMS: atom_id res chain seq x y z
N MET A 1 -17.87 -31.51 -6.89
CA MET A 1 -18.15 -30.63 -5.72
C MET A 1 -18.38 -29.23 -6.24
N PRO A 2 -19.50 -28.55 -5.91
CA PRO A 2 -19.73 -27.20 -6.39
C PRO A 2 -18.70 -26.26 -5.74
N ILE A 3 -18.04 -25.43 -6.56
CA ILE A 3 -17.12 -24.40 -6.07
C ILE A 3 -17.97 -23.37 -5.33
N ARG A 4 -17.75 -23.22 -4.02
CA ARG A 4 -18.38 -22.16 -3.23
C ARG A 4 -17.83 -20.82 -3.74
N THR A 5 -18.68 -20.05 -4.42
CA THR A 5 -18.33 -18.75 -5.02
C THR A 5 -18.38 -17.59 -4.03
N SER A 6 -18.91 -17.79 -2.83
CA SER A 6 -18.98 -16.72 -1.83
C SER A 6 -17.61 -16.43 -1.23
N PRO A 7 -17.14 -15.16 -1.24
CA PRO A 7 -15.91 -14.80 -0.57
C PRO A 7 -16.00 -15.15 0.92
N PRO A 8 -14.92 -15.67 1.52
CA PRO A 8 -14.94 -16.06 2.93
C PRO A 8 -15.11 -14.83 3.81
N LEU A 9 -15.77 -14.99 4.97
CA LEU A 9 -16.13 -13.90 5.88
C LEU A 9 -14.96 -12.98 6.26
N TRP A 10 -13.75 -13.53 6.36
CA TRP A 10 -12.56 -12.75 6.69
C TRP A 10 -12.21 -11.69 5.63
N VAL A 11 -12.61 -11.87 4.36
CA VAL A 11 -12.43 -10.85 3.30
C VAL A 11 -13.27 -9.62 3.61
N TRP A 12 -14.53 -9.82 4.01
CA TRP A 12 -15.42 -8.71 4.37
C TRP A 12 -14.94 -7.98 5.62
N GLY A 13 -14.47 -8.71 6.63
CA GLY A 13 -13.84 -8.12 7.80
C GLY A 13 -12.61 -7.29 7.44
N TRP A 14 -11.77 -7.78 6.54
CA TRP A 14 -10.60 -7.04 6.05
C TRP A 14 -10.97 -5.77 5.29
N LEU A 15 -11.98 -5.84 4.42
CA LEU A 15 -12.48 -4.68 3.68
C LEU A 15 -13.05 -3.61 4.63
N LEU A 16 -13.81 -4.02 5.65
CA LEU A 16 -14.35 -3.10 6.65
C LEU A 16 -13.21 -2.36 7.39
N LEU A 17 -12.16 -3.08 7.80
CA LEU A 17 -11.00 -2.47 8.46
C LEU A 17 -10.24 -1.53 7.53
N ALA A 18 -10.03 -1.89 6.26
CA ALA A 18 -9.35 -1.06 5.29
C ALA A 18 -10.13 0.25 5.01
N VAL A 19 -11.45 0.15 4.84
CA VAL A 19 -12.32 1.31 4.66
C VAL A 19 -12.33 2.18 5.92
N GLY A 20 -12.51 1.57 7.10
CA GLY A 20 -12.48 2.28 8.38
C GLY A 20 -11.16 3.01 8.61
N MET A 21 -10.02 2.39 8.28
CA MET A 21 -8.71 3.03 8.35
C MET A 21 -8.66 4.30 7.48
N LEU A 22 -9.18 4.25 6.25
CA LEU A 22 -9.16 5.38 5.33
C LEU A 22 -10.06 6.53 5.80
N THR A 23 -11.22 6.22 6.38
CA THR A 23 -12.24 7.21 6.73
C THR A 23 -12.07 7.80 8.13
N VAL A 24 -11.57 7.02 9.09
CA VAL A 24 -11.51 7.44 10.51
C VAL A 24 -10.24 8.21 10.85
N ARG A 25 -9.15 7.98 10.12
CA ARG A 25 -7.87 8.63 10.40
C ARG A 25 -7.15 9.10 9.14
N THR A 26 -6.23 10.04 9.35
CA THR A 26 -5.24 10.49 8.36
C THR A 26 -3.97 9.65 8.42
N ALA A 27 -2.93 10.05 7.67
CA ALA A 27 -1.62 9.40 7.69
C ALA A 27 -0.96 9.54 9.07
N ILE A 28 -0.52 8.41 9.64
CA ILE A 28 0.09 8.37 10.98
C ILE A 28 1.59 8.75 10.90
N PRO A 29 2.05 9.76 11.67
CA PRO A 29 3.47 10.01 11.84
C PRO A 29 4.15 8.93 12.71
N ILE A 30 5.43 8.60 12.51
CA ILE A 30 6.35 9.15 11.51
C ILE A 30 6.40 8.33 10.22
N ASP A 31 5.98 7.07 10.25
CA ASP A 31 6.27 6.14 9.15
C ASP A 31 5.41 6.39 7.91
N GLU A 32 4.08 6.56 8.05
CA GLU A 32 3.22 6.76 6.88
C GLU A 32 3.52 8.09 6.20
N THR A 33 3.75 9.14 6.99
CA THR A 33 4.11 10.47 6.46
C THR A 33 5.49 10.45 5.80
N ARG A 34 6.48 9.79 6.41
CA ARG A 34 7.82 9.64 5.83
C ARG A 34 7.77 8.91 4.50
N TYR A 35 7.09 7.77 4.41
CA TYR A 35 7.04 7.01 3.15
C TYR A 35 6.26 7.73 2.06
N LEU A 36 5.21 8.46 2.43
CA LEU A 36 4.48 9.29 1.49
C LEU A 36 5.38 10.40 0.92
N SER A 37 6.19 11.05 1.77
CA SER A 37 7.18 12.04 1.31
C SER A 37 8.24 11.41 0.40
N VAL A 38 8.72 10.20 0.72
CA VAL A 38 9.69 9.50 -0.13
C VAL A 38 9.11 9.20 -1.51
N ALA A 39 7.92 8.59 -1.57
CA ALA A 39 7.25 8.31 -2.83
C ALA A 39 6.98 9.60 -3.63
N TRP A 40 6.58 10.67 -2.95
CA TRP A 40 6.35 11.97 -3.57
C TRP A 40 7.62 12.55 -4.20
N GLU A 41 8.76 12.50 -3.50
CA GLU A 41 10.02 12.99 -4.05
C GLU A 41 10.54 12.11 -5.19
N MET A 42 10.39 10.79 -5.12
CA MET A 42 10.71 9.88 -6.22
C MET A 42 9.90 10.20 -7.47
N TRP A 43 8.59 10.38 -7.31
CA TRP A 43 7.66 10.77 -8.36
C TRP A 43 8.04 12.10 -9.01
N TRP A 44 8.24 13.15 -8.20
CA TRP A 44 8.57 14.50 -8.68
C TRP A 44 9.95 14.59 -9.35
N ARG A 45 10.94 13.86 -8.83
CA ARG A 45 12.31 13.85 -9.37
C ARG A 45 12.50 12.87 -10.53
N HIS A 46 11.49 12.06 -10.84
CA HIS A 46 11.62 10.89 -11.72
C HIS A 46 12.73 9.92 -11.27
N SER A 47 13.01 9.84 -9.97
CA SER A 47 14.05 8.98 -9.40
C SER A 47 13.46 7.64 -8.95
N GLN A 48 13.18 6.78 -9.92
CA GLN A 48 12.49 5.51 -9.67
C GLN A 48 13.36 4.49 -8.93
N TRP A 49 14.68 4.53 -9.12
CA TRP A 49 15.58 3.52 -8.57
C TRP A 49 16.16 3.90 -7.21
N VAL A 50 16.34 5.19 -6.97
CA VAL A 50 16.97 5.73 -5.77
C VAL A 50 15.94 6.56 -5.02
N PRO A 51 15.47 6.11 -3.85
CA PRO A 51 14.54 6.90 -3.04
C PRO A 51 15.20 8.17 -2.51
N TYR A 52 14.41 9.23 -2.34
CA TYR A 52 14.85 10.51 -1.78
C TYR A 52 13.94 10.95 -0.63
N LEU A 53 14.52 11.60 0.38
CA LEU A 53 13.81 12.22 1.47
C LEU A 53 14.50 13.52 1.87
N ASN A 54 13.75 14.62 1.83
CA ASN A 54 14.21 15.98 2.06
C ASN A 54 15.47 16.32 1.25
N GLY A 55 15.52 15.87 -0.01
CA GLY A 55 16.66 16.10 -0.91
C GLY A 55 17.91 15.26 -0.69
N HIS A 56 17.92 14.39 0.31
CA HIS A 56 18.97 13.39 0.49
C HIS A 56 18.51 12.02 -0.01
N THR A 57 19.46 11.17 -0.42
CA THR A 57 19.15 9.78 -0.75
C THR A 57 18.62 9.04 0.48
N TYR A 58 17.56 8.28 0.29
CA TYR A 58 16.95 7.42 1.31
C TYR A 58 17.25 5.95 0.96
N ASP A 59 18.48 5.54 1.24
CA ASP A 59 19.08 4.24 0.90
C ASP A 59 18.74 3.12 1.88
N GLY A 60 18.21 3.45 3.06
CA GLY A 60 17.85 2.47 4.09
C GLY A 60 16.69 1.53 3.75
N LYS A 61 15.98 1.72 2.63
CA LYS A 61 14.87 0.85 2.18
C LYS A 61 14.84 0.66 0.66
N PRO A 62 14.54 -0.56 0.18
CA PRO A 62 14.38 -0.80 -1.25
C PRO A 62 13.12 -0.10 -1.81
N PRO A 63 13.07 0.18 -3.13
CA PRO A 63 12.06 1.05 -3.71
C PRO A 63 10.67 0.42 -3.95
N LEU A 64 10.52 -0.90 -3.75
CA LEU A 64 9.29 -1.63 -4.09
C LEU A 64 8.02 -1.01 -3.48
N LEU A 65 8.06 -0.59 -2.21
CA LEU A 65 6.92 0.03 -1.56
C LEU A 65 6.51 1.33 -2.29
N PHE A 66 7.49 2.15 -2.67
CA PHE A 66 7.25 3.42 -3.33
C PHE A 66 6.75 3.21 -4.76
N TRP A 67 7.26 2.20 -5.48
CA TRP A 67 6.72 1.80 -6.79
C TRP A 67 5.24 1.42 -6.73
N LEU A 68 4.83 0.68 -5.69
CA LEU A 68 3.42 0.32 -5.52
C LEU A 68 2.54 1.54 -5.22
N MET A 69 3.07 2.54 -4.50
CA MET A 69 2.39 3.81 -4.28
C MET A 69 2.25 4.58 -5.60
N GLU A 70 3.34 4.75 -6.34
CA GLU A 70 3.38 5.47 -7.61
C GLU A 70 2.56 4.78 -8.71
N LEU A 71 2.47 3.45 -8.69
CA LEU A 71 1.65 2.70 -9.64
C LEU A 71 0.17 3.08 -9.57
N GLY A 72 -0.38 3.28 -8.37
CA GLY A 72 -1.73 3.81 -8.29
C GLY A 72 -1.80 5.30 -8.56
N TRP A 73 -0.68 6.03 -8.40
CA TRP A 73 -0.65 7.42 -8.83
C TRP A 73 -0.73 7.59 -10.34
N LEU A 74 -0.18 6.65 -11.11
CA LEU A 74 -0.38 6.58 -12.56
C LEU A 74 -1.85 6.42 -12.96
N VAL A 75 -2.66 5.74 -12.13
CA VAL A 75 -4.06 5.43 -12.45
C VAL A 75 -5.03 6.49 -11.94
N PHE A 76 -4.83 6.98 -10.72
CA PHE A 76 -5.81 7.79 -10.00
C PHE A 76 -5.35 9.25 -9.78
N GLY A 77 -4.12 9.61 -10.19
CA GLY A 77 -3.48 10.88 -9.85
C GLY A 77 -2.68 10.80 -8.56
N VAL A 78 -2.17 11.92 -8.03
CA VAL A 78 -1.45 11.88 -6.75
C VAL A 78 -2.43 12.05 -5.58
N GLN A 79 -2.50 11.03 -4.72
CA GLN A 79 -3.35 11.02 -3.53
C GLN A 79 -2.75 10.24 -2.37
N ALA A 80 -3.18 10.59 -1.16
CA ALA A 80 -2.81 9.85 0.05
C ALA A 80 -3.55 8.51 0.20
N TRP A 81 -4.79 8.39 -0.28
CA TRP A 81 -5.61 7.20 0.01
C TRP A 81 -5.06 5.94 -0.67
N TRP A 82 -4.51 6.05 -1.89
CA TRP A 82 -3.93 4.90 -2.57
C TRP A 82 -2.67 4.39 -1.85
N ALA A 83 -1.75 5.28 -1.50
CA ALA A 83 -0.53 4.92 -0.79
C ALA A 83 -0.83 4.20 0.54
N ARG A 84 -1.91 4.60 1.19
CA ARG A 84 -2.43 4.00 2.43
C ARG A 84 -3.10 2.64 2.23
N LEU A 85 -3.55 2.31 1.03
CA LEU A 85 -4.12 1.00 0.68
C LEU A 85 -3.07 -0.05 0.31
N VAL A 86 -1.83 0.33 0.00
CA VAL A 86 -0.78 -0.62 -0.40
C VAL A 86 -0.57 -1.71 0.67
N SER A 87 -0.41 -1.33 1.94
CA SER A 87 -0.20 -2.31 3.02
C SER A 87 -1.43 -3.20 3.27
N PRO A 88 -2.67 -2.67 3.39
CA PRO A 88 -3.87 -3.50 3.44
C PRO A 88 -4.04 -4.47 2.26
N LEU A 89 -3.74 -4.05 1.04
CA LEU A 89 -3.84 -4.92 -0.14
C LEU A 89 -2.79 -6.04 -0.10
N ALA A 90 -1.55 -5.72 0.27
CA ALA A 90 -0.51 -6.72 0.46
C ALA A 90 -0.87 -7.74 1.57
N GLY A 91 -1.44 -7.27 2.68
CA GLY A 91 -1.93 -8.14 3.75
C GLY A 91 -3.08 -9.05 3.31
N LEU A 92 -4.02 -8.54 2.51
CA LEU A 92 -5.10 -9.35 1.93
C LEU A 92 -4.55 -10.45 1.01
N ALA A 93 -3.59 -10.09 0.15
CA ALA A 93 -2.91 -11.04 -0.72
C ALA A 93 -2.17 -12.13 0.10
N ALA A 94 -1.46 -11.73 1.16
CA ALA A 94 -0.78 -12.67 2.05
C ALA A 94 -1.74 -13.64 2.76
N LEU A 95 -2.89 -13.16 3.24
CA LEU A 95 -3.94 -14.00 3.82
C LEU A 95 -4.49 -15.00 2.80
N TRP A 96 -4.74 -14.54 1.58
CA TRP A 96 -5.22 -15.40 0.50
C TRP A 96 -4.21 -16.49 0.14
N ILE A 97 -2.93 -16.14 -0.03
CA ILE A 97 -1.84 -17.09 -0.33
C ILE A 97 -1.69 -18.10 0.80
N THR A 98 -1.62 -17.63 2.05
CA THR A 98 -1.49 -18.50 3.24
C THR A 98 -2.65 -19.48 3.33
N ALA A 99 -3.89 -19.02 3.12
CA ALA A 99 -5.06 -19.89 3.10
C ALA A 99 -5.03 -20.92 1.95
N ARG A 100 -4.36 -20.63 0.83
CA ARG A 100 -4.14 -21.59 -0.27
C ARG A 100 -3.08 -22.62 0.08
N ILE A 101 -2.02 -22.23 0.77
CA ILE A 101 -0.95 -23.13 1.22
C ILE A 101 -1.43 -24.07 2.34
N ALA A 102 -2.29 -23.59 3.23
CA ALA A 102 -2.80 -24.38 4.36
C ALA A 102 -3.88 -25.44 4.01
N ARG A 103 -4.22 -25.58 2.72
CA ARG A 103 -5.20 -26.55 2.22
C ARG A 103 -4.49 -27.64 1.44
#